data_AF-A0A8X7NE97-F1
#
_entry.id   AF-A0A8X7NE97-F1
#
_cell.length_a   1.000
_cell.length_b   1.000
_cell.length_c   1.000
_cell.angle_alpha   90.00
_cell.angle_beta   90.00
_cell.angle_gamma   90.00
#
_symmetry.space_group_name_H-M   'P 1'
#
loop_
_entity.id
_entity.type
_entity.pdbx_description
1 polymer ?
#
loop_
_entity_poly.entity_id
_entity_poly.type
_entity_poly.pdbx_seq_one_letter_code
_entity_poly.pdbx_strand_id
1 'polypeptide(L)'
;MSVPTPAVPRSSIPITDRQGPVKWPSLVAFAAVFLIGMLCEHGTQLLLWPLYFSDSTRPYYERGVAYTKLAFGRNLCLISQLFAPSTLIVSFADDSGRYLDPENFVTRAQSPYGSGGAGVKGGKVTGLNLPGRAVVIANHQIYLDWLYIWILAYYANLADSIHILLKNSYKWTPIIGPAMQFYRFIFIKRKWDEDQKNLSEQLAILTAQAKAHESGQMNASAAQSGPHKLLLSMFPEGTLVSENSRPGSKKYADKIGQPDFHNMVVPRSTGLLYCLRTLASEIADLKLIDLTIGFPGVPPAGTGQKHYTLRSVYMDGVPPPQVHVHIVISRISSFIANGTDSPPLGKLPKSARDSPQLLPTDEEKQAFETWLLNRWRKKDDKLEQFYKDGDFVGGAFAQTEAAGEYRRPQVVRLESAPNGKAPAKVSKDDTAGGSGSMKWVELPMELQSPLEIGHVFCWFAPVVAIYLLRKVVGVFTG
;
A
#
# COMPACT_ATOMS: atom_id res chain seq x y z
N MET A 1 1.97 -34.78 30.59
CA MET A 1 2.25 -33.66 29.66
C MET A 1 0.92 -33.09 29.22
N SER A 2 0.54 -31.93 29.72
CA SER A 2 -0.67 -31.24 29.28
C SER A 2 -0.45 -30.73 27.85
N VAL A 3 -1.26 -31.21 26.91
CA VAL A 3 -1.36 -30.62 25.57
C VAL A 3 -1.67 -29.13 25.75
N PRO A 4 -0.87 -28.20 25.19
CA PRO A 4 -1.20 -26.78 25.27
C PRO A 4 -2.56 -26.58 24.61
N THR A 5 -3.53 -26.04 25.34
CA THR A 5 -4.82 -25.63 24.77
C THR A 5 -4.53 -24.68 23.61
N PRO A 6 -5.09 -24.89 22.41
CA PRO A 6 -4.84 -23.99 21.28
C PRO A 6 -5.21 -22.57 21.70
N ALA A 7 -4.24 -21.66 21.60
CA ALA A 7 -4.44 -20.28 22.01
C ALA A 7 -5.54 -19.67 21.14
N VAL A 8 -6.63 -19.21 21.76
CA VAL A 8 -7.77 -18.55 21.06
C VAL A 8 -7.23 -17.49 20.08
N PRO A 9 -7.63 -17.53 18.80
CA PRO A 9 -7.25 -16.54 17.79
C PRO A 9 -7.45 -15.10 18.29
N ARG A 10 -6.49 -14.20 18.05
CA ARG A 10 -6.64 -12.79 18.47
C ARG A 10 -7.76 -12.11 17.67
N SER A 11 -8.00 -12.57 16.44
CA SER A 11 -9.08 -12.14 15.55
C SER A 11 -10.48 -12.41 16.11
N SER A 12 -10.64 -13.45 16.95
CA SER A 12 -11.93 -13.82 17.56
C SER A 12 -12.22 -13.08 18.88
N ILE A 13 -11.24 -12.38 19.44
CA ILE A 13 -11.42 -11.55 20.64
C ILE A 13 -12.02 -10.20 20.22
N PRO A 14 -13.05 -9.65 20.88
CA PRO A 14 -13.55 -8.30 20.57
C PRO A 14 -12.45 -7.24 20.66
N ILE A 15 -12.46 -6.22 19.80
CA ILE A 15 -11.36 -5.24 19.73
C ILE A 15 -11.15 -4.53 21.07
N THR A 16 -12.24 -4.23 21.79
CA THR A 16 -12.22 -3.63 23.14
C THR A 16 -11.43 -4.45 24.16
N ASP A 17 -11.36 -5.77 23.94
CA ASP A 17 -10.80 -6.74 24.88
C ASP A 17 -9.39 -7.18 24.44
N ARG A 18 -8.93 -6.73 23.26
CA ARG A 18 -7.56 -6.95 22.75
C ARG A 18 -6.50 -6.07 23.41
N GLN A 19 -6.89 -5.25 24.39
CA GLN A 19 -6.05 -4.25 25.04
C GLN A 19 -4.84 -4.89 25.74
N GLY A 20 -3.65 -4.39 25.40
CA GLY A 20 -2.46 -4.52 26.24
C GLY A 20 -2.30 -3.26 27.09
N PRO A 21 -1.52 -3.31 28.20
CA PRO A 21 -1.25 -2.11 28.98
C PRO A 21 -0.53 -1.07 28.10
N VAL A 22 -1.04 0.17 28.09
CA VAL A 22 -0.35 1.31 27.49
C VAL A 22 0.98 1.47 28.21
N LYS A 23 2.08 1.18 27.52
CA LYS A 23 3.42 1.40 28.06
C LYS A 23 3.91 2.75 27.53
N TRP A 24 3.91 3.78 28.39
CA TRP A 24 4.52 5.09 28.08
C TRP A 24 5.92 4.98 27.42
N PRO A 25 6.81 4.06 27.82
CA PRO A 25 8.07 3.84 27.11
C PRO A 25 7.90 3.41 25.64
N SER A 26 6.89 2.59 25.33
CA SER A 26 6.57 2.16 23.97
C SER A 26 6.04 3.32 23.12
N LEU A 27 5.26 4.24 23.71
CA LEU A 27 4.82 5.46 23.03
C LEU A 27 6.01 6.35 22.65
N VAL A 28 6.91 6.60 23.61
CA VAL A 28 8.11 7.43 23.37
C VAL A 28 9.00 6.77 22.34
N ALA A 29 9.19 5.45 22.41
CA ALA A 29 9.97 4.69 21.44
C ALA A 29 9.35 4.73 20.03
N PHE A 30 8.02 4.56 19.92
CA PHE A 30 7.30 4.68 18.65
C PHE A 30 7.48 6.08 18.05
N ALA A 31 7.20 7.12 18.84
CA ALA A 31 7.33 8.49 18.39
C ALA A 31 8.77 8.80 17.98
N ALA A 32 9.77 8.34 18.74
CA ALA A 32 11.17 8.51 18.40
C ALA A 32 11.53 7.84 17.07
N VAL A 33 11.24 6.54 16.90
CA VAL A 33 11.56 5.81 15.67
C VAL A 33 10.88 6.46 14.46
N PHE A 34 9.57 6.70 14.55
CA PHE A 34 8.79 7.21 13.42
C PHE A 34 9.17 8.65 13.05
N LEU A 35 9.25 9.56 14.04
CA LEU A 35 9.57 10.97 13.81
C LEU A 35 11.03 11.15 13.36
N ILE A 36 11.99 10.44 13.98
CA ILE A 36 13.39 10.52 13.56
C ILE A 36 13.56 10.00 12.13
N GLY A 37 12.88 8.90 11.76
CA GLY A 37 12.83 8.40 10.40
C GLY A 37 12.34 9.47 9.42
N MET A 38 11.16 10.05 9.67
CA MET A 38 10.59 11.12 8.83
C MET A 38 11.51 12.36 8.74
N LEU A 39 12.16 12.75 9.84
CA LEU A 39 13.10 13.87 9.85
C LEU A 39 14.36 13.57 9.04
N CYS A 40 14.89 12.35 9.09
CA CYS A 40 16.03 11.95 8.27
C CYS A 40 15.66 11.90 6.79
N GLU A 41 14.53 11.29 6.45
CA GLU A 41 14.02 11.23 5.07
C GLU A 41 13.82 12.65 4.49
N HIS A 42 13.11 13.52 5.22
CA HIS A 42 12.86 14.88 4.75
C HIS A 42 14.15 15.72 4.73
N GLY A 43 15.03 15.55 5.72
CA GLY A 43 16.36 16.17 5.71
C GLY A 43 17.17 15.75 4.46
N THR A 44 17.10 14.49 4.06
CA THR A 44 17.74 13.99 2.84
C THR A 44 17.11 14.63 1.59
N GLN A 45 15.79 14.80 1.54
CA GLN A 45 15.13 15.52 0.45
C GLN A 45 15.63 16.97 0.33
N LEU A 46 15.76 17.67 1.46
CA LEU A 46 16.25 19.05 1.49
C LEU A 46 17.71 19.16 1.06
N LEU A 47 18.57 18.21 1.47
CA LEU A 47 19.96 18.16 1.01
C LEU A 47 20.08 17.95 -0.50
N LEU A 48 19.17 17.16 -1.08
CA LEU A 48 19.15 16.86 -2.51
C LEU A 48 18.45 17.94 -3.32
N TRP A 49 17.62 18.78 -2.71
CA TRP A 49 16.81 19.78 -3.39
C TRP A 49 17.58 20.71 -4.35
N PRO A 50 18.81 21.18 -4.04
CA PRO A 50 19.59 21.97 -4.98
C PRO A 50 19.87 21.27 -6.32
N LEU A 51 19.91 19.92 -6.32
CA LEU A 51 20.12 19.12 -7.54
C LEU A 51 18.92 19.17 -8.50
N TYR A 52 17.76 19.71 -8.10
CA TYR A 52 16.59 19.82 -8.97
C TYR A 52 16.75 20.88 -10.08
N PHE A 53 17.50 21.96 -9.79
CA PHE A 53 17.51 23.18 -10.60
C PHE A 53 18.37 23.11 -11.87
N SER A 54 19.21 22.09 -12.04
CA SER A 54 19.98 21.85 -13.26
C SER A 54 19.53 20.55 -13.92
N ASP A 55 19.34 20.58 -15.25
CA ASP A 55 18.91 19.40 -16.00
C ASP A 55 19.90 18.24 -15.87
N SER A 56 21.20 18.52 -15.75
CA SER A 56 22.25 17.51 -15.56
C SER A 56 22.20 16.83 -14.18
N THR A 57 21.72 17.53 -13.15
CA THR A 57 21.66 17.00 -11.78
C THR A 57 20.27 16.50 -11.38
N ARG A 58 19.21 16.90 -12.10
CA ARG A 58 17.82 16.51 -11.83
C ARG A 58 17.61 15.00 -11.75
N PRO A 59 18.23 14.13 -12.58
CA PRO A 59 18.10 12.68 -12.44
C PRO A 59 18.63 12.13 -11.10
N TYR A 60 19.60 12.80 -10.47
CA TYR A 60 20.09 12.42 -9.14
C TYR A 60 19.10 12.85 -8.05
N TYR A 61 18.50 14.03 -8.18
CA TYR A 61 17.41 14.48 -7.31
C TYR A 61 16.24 13.49 -7.34
N GLU A 62 15.72 13.14 -8.54
CA GLU A 62 14.56 12.24 -8.66
C GLU A 62 14.87 10.85 -8.07
N ARG A 63 16.08 10.31 -8.28
CA ARG A 63 16.52 9.05 -7.67
C ARG A 63 16.59 9.15 -6.15
N GLY A 64 17.09 10.26 -5.61
CA GLY A 64 17.16 10.46 -4.17
C GLY A 64 15.78 10.66 -3.53
N VAL A 65 14.83 11.33 -4.21
CA VAL A 65 13.43 11.38 -3.78
C VAL A 65 12.81 9.98 -3.78
N ALA A 66 13.00 9.19 -4.84
CA ALA A 66 12.53 7.80 -4.91
C ALA A 66 13.13 6.94 -3.79
N TYR A 67 14.41 7.13 -3.47
CA TYR A 67 15.08 6.50 -2.34
C TYR A 67 14.42 6.85 -1.00
N THR A 68 14.15 8.13 -0.74
CA THR A 68 13.46 8.54 0.50
C THR A 68 12.05 7.98 0.59
N LYS A 69 11.35 7.82 -0.55
CA LYS A 69 10.02 7.20 -0.61
C LYS A 69 10.05 5.71 -0.23
N LEU A 70 11.06 4.97 -0.70
CA LEU A 70 11.32 3.60 -0.28
C LEU A 70 11.73 3.53 1.19
N ALA A 71 12.54 4.48 1.68
CA ALA A 71 12.90 4.59 3.09
C ALA A 71 11.66 4.77 3.98
N PHE A 72 10.70 5.60 3.56
CA PHE A 72 9.42 5.72 4.27
C PHE A 72 8.63 4.41 4.27
N GLY A 73 8.54 3.69 3.14
CA GLY A 73 7.91 2.36 3.10
C GLY A 73 8.57 1.35 4.06
N ARG A 74 9.90 1.39 4.20
CA ARG A 74 10.64 0.61 5.20
C ARG A 74 10.36 1.08 6.62
N ASN A 75 10.24 2.39 6.84
CA ASN A 75 9.89 2.97 8.14
C ASN A 75 8.51 2.46 8.59
N LEU A 76 7.52 2.42 7.68
CA LEU A 76 6.20 1.82 7.94
C LEU A 76 6.31 0.35 8.35
N CYS A 77 7.13 -0.45 7.64
CA CYS A 77 7.38 -1.84 8.03
C CYS A 77 8.06 -1.95 9.41
N LEU A 78 9.04 -1.10 9.70
CA LEU A 78 9.76 -1.10 10.98
C LEU A 78 8.85 -0.75 12.16
N ILE A 79 8.01 0.29 12.03
CA ILE A 79 7.07 0.65 13.10
C ILE A 79 6.00 -0.42 13.29
N SER A 80 5.53 -1.06 12.22
CA SER A 80 4.60 -2.18 12.32
C SER A 80 5.26 -3.37 13.01
N GLN A 81 6.49 -3.71 12.64
CA GLN A 81 7.26 -4.80 13.24
C GLN A 81 7.50 -4.60 14.75
N LEU A 82 7.80 -3.38 15.18
CA LEU A 82 8.16 -3.09 16.57
C LEU A 82 6.96 -2.81 17.48
N PHE A 83 5.95 -2.10 16.97
CA PHE A 83 4.90 -1.51 17.80
C PHE A 83 3.49 -2.00 17.45
N ALA A 84 3.28 -2.52 16.24
CA ALA A 84 1.97 -2.99 15.77
C ALA A 84 2.06 -4.32 14.98
N PRO A 85 2.62 -5.41 15.56
CA PRO A 85 2.91 -6.61 14.78
C PRO A 85 1.62 -7.20 14.19
N SER A 86 1.57 -7.25 12.87
CA SER A 86 0.45 -7.83 12.15
C SER A 86 0.85 -8.30 10.75
N THR A 87 0.00 -9.12 10.13
CA THR A 87 0.29 -9.80 8.86
C THR A 87 -0.74 -9.41 7.82
N LEU A 88 -0.30 -9.15 6.59
CA LEU A 88 -1.20 -9.04 5.45
C LEU A 88 -1.55 -10.45 4.97
N ILE A 89 -2.85 -10.76 4.91
CA ILE A 89 -3.37 -12.01 4.35
C ILE A 89 -3.85 -11.69 2.94
N VAL A 90 -3.06 -12.08 1.94
CA VAL A 90 -3.27 -11.66 0.55
C VAL A 90 -3.87 -12.79 -0.26
N SER A 91 -4.98 -12.53 -0.93
CA SER A 91 -5.62 -13.46 -1.87
C SER A 91 -5.79 -12.80 -3.23
N PHE A 92 -5.82 -13.61 -4.30
CA PHE A 92 -5.94 -13.14 -5.67
C PHE A 92 -7.18 -13.72 -6.34
N ALA A 93 -7.82 -12.93 -7.19
CA ALA A 93 -8.87 -13.40 -8.09
C ALA A 93 -8.75 -12.74 -9.46
N ASP A 94 -9.33 -13.40 -10.46
CA ASP A 94 -9.60 -12.75 -11.74
C ASP A 94 -10.87 -11.88 -11.67
N ASP A 95 -11.17 -11.18 -12.76
CA ASP A 95 -12.29 -10.24 -12.80
C ASP A 95 -13.68 -10.89 -12.63
N SER A 96 -13.76 -12.20 -12.90
CA SER A 96 -14.96 -13.02 -12.67
C SER A 96 -15.16 -13.41 -11.21
N GLY A 97 -14.17 -13.15 -10.35
CA GLY A 97 -14.17 -13.51 -8.93
C GLY A 97 -13.65 -14.92 -8.66
N ARG A 98 -13.09 -15.61 -9.66
CA ARG A 98 -12.46 -16.92 -9.47
C ARG A 98 -11.08 -16.72 -8.83
N TYR A 99 -10.84 -17.42 -7.72
CA TYR A 99 -9.55 -17.38 -7.05
C TYR A 99 -8.43 -17.87 -7.95
N LEU A 100 -7.32 -17.14 -7.90
CA LEU A 100 -6.07 -17.51 -8.54
C LEU A 100 -5.12 -18.07 -7.49
N ASP A 101 -4.27 -19.02 -7.90
CA ASP A 101 -3.21 -19.52 -7.03
C ASP A 101 -2.24 -18.37 -6.70
N PRO A 102 -2.15 -17.95 -5.43
CA PRO A 102 -1.31 -16.83 -5.00
C PRO A 102 0.19 -17.11 -5.19
N GLU A 103 0.61 -18.37 -5.32
CA GLU A 103 2.01 -18.71 -5.59
C GLU A 103 2.51 -18.15 -6.93
N ASN A 104 1.60 -17.92 -7.89
CA ASN A 104 1.95 -17.27 -9.17
C ASN A 104 2.35 -15.79 -9.02
N PHE A 105 2.08 -15.20 -7.86
CA PHE A 105 2.26 -13.77 -7.60
C PHE A 105 3.29 -13.49 -6.50
N VAL A 106 4.03 -14.48 -6.02
CA VAL A 106 5.01 -14.27 -4.95
C VAL A 106 6.40 -14.77 -5.30
N THR A 107 7.40 -14.16 -4.67
CA THR A 107 8.76 -14.65 -4.62
C THR A 107 9.08 -15.06 -3.19
N ARG A 108 9.65 -16.26 -3.00
CA ARG A 108 10.02 -16.81 -1.69
C ARG A 108 11.54 -16.90 -1.56
N ALA A 109 12.04 -16.71 -0.33
CA ALA A 109 13.44 -16.95 -0.01
C ALA A 109 13.79 -18.43 -0.31
N GLN A 110 14.91 -18.65 -0.99
CA GLN A 110 15.47 -19.99 -1.13
C GLN A 110 15.97 -20.48 0.24
N SER A 111 15.66 -21.73 0.60
CA SER A 111 16.18 -22.33 1.82
C SER A 111 17.71 -22.49 1.70
N PRO A 112 18.52 -21.93 2.62
CA PRO A 112 19.97 -22.08 2.59
C PRO A 112 20.45 -23.52 2.86
N TYR A 113 19.54 -24.47 3.14
CA TYR A 113 19.85 -25.86 3.47
C TYR A 113 19.11 -26.90 2.59
N GLY A 114 18.62 -26.52 1.41
CA GLY A 114 17.89 -27.41 0.50
C GLY A 114 18.55 -27.53 -0.86
N SER A 115 19.03 -28.72 -1.19
CA SER A 115 19.34 -29.14 -2.56
C SER A 115 18.04 -29.37 -3.34
N GLY A 116 17.80 -28.61 -4.42
CA GLY A 116 16.92 -29.06 -5.51
C GLY A 116 15.87 -28.05 -6.00
N GLY A 117 16.04 -27.59 -7.25
CA GLY A 117 14.96 -27.24 -8.16
C GLY A 117 14.23 -25.90 -7.96
N ALA A 118 14.04 -25.16 -9.05
CA ALA A 118 13.04 -24.10 -9.11
C ALA A 118 11.67 -24.67 -8.71
N GLY A 119 11.04 -24.16 -7.65
CA GLY A 119 9.69 -24.56 -7.25
C GLY A 119 9.50 -25.13 -5.85
N VAL A 120 10.48 -25.03 -4.93
CA VAL A 120 10.26 -25.46 -3.53
C VAL A 120 9.22 -24.54 -2.85
N LYS A 121 7.99 -25.06 -2.70
CA LYS A 121 6.93 -24.50 -1.86
C LYS A 121 7.36 -24.63 -0.39
N GLY A 122 7.53 -23.51 0.32
CA GLY A 122 7.84 -23.55 1.78
C GLY A 122 8.78 -22.48 2.36
N GLY A 123 9.29 -21.51 1.59
CA GLY A 123 10.11 -20.40 2.11
C GLY A 123 9.29 -19.16 2.53
N LYS A 124 9.83 -18.28 3.39
CA LYS A 124 9.22 -16.97 3.72
C LYS A 124 8.99 -16.18 2.42
N VAL A 125 7.82 -15.57 2.26
CA VAL A 125 7.57 -14.65 1.13
C VAL A 125 8.44 -13.41 1.30
N THR A 126 9.29 -13.15 0.32
CA THR A 126 10.21 -12.00 0.30
C THR A 126 9.80 -10.94 -0.71
N GLY A 127 8.86 -11.24 -1.61
CA GLY A 127 8.37 -10.30 -2.59
C GLY A 127 7.03 -10.68 -3.20
N LEU A 128 6.36 -9.68 -3.76
CA LEU A 128 5.09 -9.77 -4.46
C LEU A 128 5.29 -9.34 -5.92
N ASN A 129 4.90 -10.18 -6.87
CA ASN A 129 5.06 -9.93 -8.29
C ASN A 129 3.81 -9.19 -8.82
N LEU A 130 3.68 -7.91 -8.46
CA LEU A 130 2.62 -7.04 -8.98
C LEU A 130 3.07 -6.28 -10.25
N PRO A 131 2.13 -5.81 -11.08
CA PRO A 131 2.45 -4.98 -12.24
C PRO A 131 3.26 -3.73 -11.87
N GLY A 132 4.35 -3.49 -12.61
CA GLY A 132 5.24 -2.35 -12.36
C GLY A 132 4.63 -0.97 -12.65
N ARG A 133 3.62 -0.93 -13.54
CA ARG A 133 2.87 0.29 -13.89
C ARG A 133 1.38 0.05 -13.70
N ALA A 134 0.82 0.66 -12.66
CA ALA A 134 -0.58 0.44 -12.31
C ALA A 134 -1.23 1.66 -11.64
N VAL A 135 -2.54 1.74 -11.82
CA VAL A 135 -3.42 2.51 -10.93
C VAL A 135 -3.97 1.55 -9.87
N VAL A 136 -3.85 1.92 -8.60
CA VAL A 136 -4.39 1.16 -7.47
C VAL A 136 -5.65 1.85 -6.99
N ILE A 137 -6.74 1.08 -6.91
CA ILE A 137 -7.98 1.50 -6.27
C ILE A 137 -8.28 0.60 -5.09
N ALA A 138 -8.84 1.16 -4.03
CA ALA A 138 -9.26 0.41 -2.85
C ALA A 138 -10.56 0.95 -2.25
N ASN A 139 -11.28 0.12 -1.49
CA ASN A 139 -12.27 0.59 -0.53
C ASN A 139 -11.59 1.34 0.62
N HIS A 140 -12.29 2.24 1.32
CA HIS A 140 -11.69 3.06 2.38
C HIS A 140 -12.38 2.88 3.75
N GLN A 141 -11.86 1.96 4.55
CA GLN A 141 -12.45 1.55 5.83
C GLN A 141 -11.83 2.29 7.02
N ILE A 142 -10.50 2.47 7.03
CA ILE A 142 -9.78 3.14 8.12
C ILE A 142 -8.73 4.12 7.60
N TYR A 143 -8.39 5.11 8.43
CA TYR A 143 -7.42 6.14 8.07
C TYR A 143 -6.06 5.53 7.69
N LEU A 144 -5.70 4.37 8.23
CA LEU A 144 -4.44 3.68 7.97
C LEU A 144 -4.42 2.85 6.67
N ASP A 145 -5.48 2.84 5.85
CA ASP A 145 -5.51 2.03 4.62
C ASP A 145 -4.31 2.31 3.69
N TRP A 146 -3.91 3.58 3.55
CA TRP A 146 -2.76 3.99 2.74
C TRP A 146 -1.44 3.38 3.23
N LEU A 147 -1.31 3.12 4.54
CA LEU A 147 -0.12 2.52 5.14
C LEU A 147 0.01 1.08 4.68
N TYR A 148 -1.06 0.30 4.73
CA TYR A 148 -1.05 -1.10 4.29
C TYR A 148 -0.82 -1.23 2.78
N ILE A 149 -1.36 -0.31 1.97
CA ILE A 149 -1.08 -0.26 0.53
C ILE A 149 0.40 0.05 0.27
N TRP A 150 1.03 0.94 1.05
CA TRP A 150 2.45 1.24 0.90
C TRP A 150 3.35 0.07 1.36
N ILE A 151 2.97 -0.66 2.41
CA ILE A 151 3.64 -1.90 2.80
C ILE A 151 3.51 -2.97 1.71
N LEU A 152 2.32 -3.12 1.10
CA LEU A 152 2.12 -3.99 -0.05
C LEU A 152 3.04 -3.57 -1.22
N ALA A 153 3.16 -2.27 -1.48
CA ALA A 153 4.08 -1.72 -2.48
C ALA A 153 5.55 -1.97 -2.13
N TYR A 154 5.94 -1.99 -0.85
CA TYR A 154 7.29 -2.38 -0.43
C TYR A 154 7.59 -3.83 -0.79
N TYR A 155 6.68 -4.74 -0.46
CA TYR A 155 6.77 -6.15 -0.87
C TYR A 155 6.78 -6.31 -2.40
N ALA A 156 6.10 -5.43 -3.13
CA ALA A 156 6.07 -5.45 -4.57
C ALA A 156 7.27 -4.78 -5.26
N ASN A 157 8.24 -4.25 -4.50
CA ASN A 157 9.33 -3.42 -5.02
C ASN A 157 8.81 -2.20 -5.83
N LEU A 158 7.73 -1.58 -5.37
CA LEU A 158 7.07 -0.41 -5.97
C LEU A 158 6.98 0.79 -5.02
N ALA A 159 7.39 0.65 -3.76
CA ALA A 159 7.33 1.72 -2.75
C ALA A 159 8.15 2.99 -3.12
N ASP A 160 9.15 2.88 -3.99
CA ASP A 160 9.92 4.01 -4.55
C ASP A 160 9.13 4.82 -5.59
N SER A 161 8.06 4.23 -6.14
CA SER A 161 7.29 4.74 -7.28
C SER A 161 5.82 5.01 -6.98
N ILE A 162 5.41 4.92 -5.71
CA ILE A 162 4.03 5.19 -5.30
C ILE A 162 3.70 6.68 -5.31
N HIS A 163 2.56 7.04 -5.88
CA HIS A 163 1.99 8.38 -5.89
C HIS A 163 0.56 8.29 -5.38
N ILE A 164 0.21 9.14 -4.41
CA ILE A 164 -1.09 9.09 -3.74
C ILE A 164 -1.88 10.35 -4.08
N LEU A 165 -3.16 10.20 -4.43
CA LEU A 165 -4.09 11.32 -4.49
C LEU A 165 -4.56 11.69 -3.07
N LEU A 166 -4.31 12.93 -2.67
CA LEU A 166 -4.57 13.42 -1.32
C LEU A 166 -5.43 14.68 -1.33
N LYS A 167 -6.16 14.91 -0.25
CA LYS A 167 -6.87 16.18 -0.02
C LYS A 167 -5.86 17.34 0.03
N ASN A 168 -6.16 18.43 -0.67
CA ASN A 168 -5.26 19.57 -0.82
C ASN A 168 -4.81 20.20 0.51
N SER A 169 -5.60 20.09 1.58
CA SER A 169 -5.20 20.58 2.91
C SER A 169 -3.94 19.91 3.46
N TYR A 170 -3.64 18.67 3.06
CA TYR A 170 -2.45 17.94 3.52
C TYR A 170 -1.14 18.55 3.01
N LYS A 171 -1.19 19.32 1.92
CA LYS A 171 -0.03 20.06 1.38
C LYS A 171 0.62 20.98 2.42
N TRP A 172 -0.18 21.49 3.35
CA TRP A 172 0.20 22.53 4.31
C TRP A 172 0.45 22.01 5.72
N THR A 173 0.42 20.69 5.94
CA THR A 173 0.78 20.11 7.23
C THR A 173 2.27 20.41 7.51
N PRO A 174 2.63 21.00 8.67
CA PRO A 174 4.03 21.29 8.98
C PRO A 174 4.92 20.05 8.87
N ILE A 175 6.11 20.19 8.30
CA ILE A 175 7.10 19.12 8.04
C ILE A 175 6.62 18.07 7.02
N ILE A 176 5.49 17.41 7.27
CA ILE A 176 4.96 16.31 6.46
C ILE A 176 4.47 16.81 5.09
N GLY A 177 3.81 17.97 5.04
CA GLY A 177 3.30 18.60 3.82
C GLY A 177 4.39 18.88 2.78
N PRO A 178 5.48 19.57 3.15
CA PRO A 178 6.67 19.68 2.31
C PRO A 178 7.21 18.32 1.85
N ALA A 179 7.39 17.35 2.74
CA ALA A 179 7.89 16.02 2.38
C ALA A 179 7.01 15.30 1.33
N MET A 180 5.69 15.38 1.48
CA MET A 180 4.73 14.82 0.51
C MET A 180 4.78 15.54 -0.85
N GLN A 181 5.11 16.83 -0.88
CA GLN A 181 5.33 17.56 -2.13
C GLN A 181 6.60 17.07 -2.84
N PHE A 182 7.69 16.82 -2.09
CA PHE A 182 8.89 16.18 -2.65
C PHE A 182 8.56 14.81 -3.25
N TYR A 183 7.71 14.00 -2.59
CA TYR A 183 7.22 12.73 -3.13
C TYR A 183 6.37 12.82 -4.39
N ARG A 184 6.02 14.03 -4.86
CA ARG A 184 5.13 14.28 -6.00
C ARG A 184 3.77 13.60 -5.80
N PHE A 185 3.22 13.70 -4.59
CA PHE A 185 1.82 13.34 -4.34
C PHE A 185 0.90 14.36 -5.00
N ILE A 186 -0.29 13.90 -5.42
CA ILE A 186 -1.23 14.71 -6.18
C ILE A 186 -2.28 15.26 -5.20
N PHE A 187 -2.25 16.56 -4.99
CA PHE A 187 -3.16 17.26 -4.09
C PHE A 187 -4.40 17.75 -4.84
N ILE A 188 -5.59 17.33 -4.40
CA ILE A 188 -6.88 17.67 -5.01
C ILE A 188 -7.83 18.35 -4.01
N LYS A 189 -8.59 19.33 -4.49
CA LYS A 189 -9.62 20.06 -3.72
C LYS A 189 -10.96 19.33 -3.69
N ARG A 190 -11.10 18.25 -4.49
CA ARG A 190 -12.34 17.48 -4.69
C ARG A 190 -13.40 18.30 -5.42
N LYS A 191 -12.95 19.12 -6.38
CA LYS A 191 -13.77 19.95 -7.25
C LYS A 191 -13.13 19.95 -8.64
N TRP A 192 -13.82 19.34 -9.60
CA TRP A 192 -13.26 19.01 -10.90
C TRP A 192 -12.73 20.25 -11.66
N ASP A 193 -13.49 21.33 -11.64
CA ASP A 193 -13.17 22.63 -12.22
C ASP A 193 -11.87 23.23 -11.66
N GLU A 194 -11.60 23.04 -10.38
CA GLU A 194 -10.38 23.52 -9.73
C GLU A 194 -9.19 22.55 -9.87
N ASP A 195 -9.47 21.26 -10.06
CA ASP A 195 -8.47 20.18 -10.00
C ASP A 195 -7.95 19.74 -11.38
N GLN A 196 -8.74 19.90 -12.45
CA GLN A 196 -8.44 19.35 -13.78
C GLN A 196 -7.04 19.75 -14.27
N LYS A 197 -6.71 21.05 -14.24
CA LYS A 197 -5.42 21.55 -14.73
C LYS A 197 -4.24 20.94 -13.96
N ASN A 198 -4.27 21.03 -12.63
CA ASN A 198 -3.22 20.48 -11.78
C ASN A 198 -3.07 18.96 -11.98
N LEU A 199 -4.18 18.23 -12.02
CA LEU A 199 -4.16 16.79 -12.26
C LEU A 199 -3.54 16.44 -13.62
N SER A 200 -3.88 17.19 -14.66
CA SER A 200 -3.32 17.01 -16.01
C SER A 200 -1.80 17.18 -16.02
N GLU A 201 -1.30 18.25 -15.40
CA GLU A 201 0.13 18.55 -15.30
C GLU A 201 0.89 17.45 -14.55
N GLN A 202 0.34 17.00 -13.41
CA GLN A 202 0.97 15.93 -12.63
C GLN A 202 0.99 14.60 -13.40
N LEU A 203 -0.10 14.21 -14.06
CA LEU A 203 -0.14 12.98 -14.86
C LEU A 203 0.80 13.05 -16.08
N ALA A 204 0.94 14.22 -16.72
CA ALA A 204 1.90 14.41 -17.80
C ALA A 204 3.35 14.23 -17.33
N ILE A 205 3.68 14.67 -16.11
CA ILE A 205 4.99 14.44 -15.50
C ILE A 205 5.20 12.94 -15.22
N LEU A 206 4.22 12.28 -14.60
CA LEU A 206 4.32 10.86 -14.26
C LEU A 206 4.48 9.97 -15.50
N THR A 207 3.76 10.28 -16.58
CA THR A 207 3.89 9.57 -17.86
C THR A 207 5.25 9.82 -18.51
N ALA A 208 5.74 11.06 -18.50
CA ALA A 208 7.08 11.37 -19.01
C ALA A 208 8.17 10.62 -18.24
N GLN A 209 8.08 10.56 -16.91
CA GLN A 209 9.00 9.78 -16.06
C GLN A 209 8.92 8.29 -16.35
N ALA A 210 7.70 7.73 -16.47
CA ALA A 210 7.53 6.32 -16.81
C ALA A 210 8.13 5.95 -18.18
N LYS A 211 8.09 6.87 -19.16
CA LYS A 211 8.63 6.70 -20.52
C LYS A 211 10.13 6.96 -20.66
N ALA A 212 10.68 7.96 -19.97
CA ALA A 212 12.11 8.30 -20.08
C ALA A 212 13.03 7.12 -19.71
N HIS A 213 12.52 6.19 -18.92
CA HIS A 213 13.20 4.94 -18.60
C HIS A 213 13.15 3.88 -19.73
N GLU A 214 12.24 3.98 -20.72
CA GLU A 214 12.11 3.08 -21.89
C GLU A 214 13.21 3.28 -22.95
N SER A 215 13.81 4.46 -23.04
CA SER A 215 14.78 4.80 -24.09
C SER A 215 16.23 4.41 -23.78
N GLY A 216 16.50 3.70 -22.67
CA GLY A 216 17.83 3.16 -22.35
C GLY A 216 18.92 4.22 -22.06
N GLN A 217 18.56 5.49 -21.86
CA GLN A 217 19.49 6.61 -21.69
C GLN A 217 20.15 6.69 -20.29
N MET A 218 20.19 5.61 -19.52
CA MET A 218 20.91 5.55 -18.24
C MET A 218 21.82 4.32 -18.14
N ASN A 219 23.05 4.54 -17.66
CA ASN A 219 24.15 3.59 -17.62
C ASN A 219 23.87 2.31 -16.80
N ALA A 220 24.49 1.20 -17.22
CA ALA A 220 24.31 -0.17 -16.74
C ALA A 220 24.56 -0.44 -15.24
N SER A 221 25.08 0.52 -14.48
CA SER A 221 25.28 0.40 -13.01
C SER A 221 24.02 0.69 -12.18
N ALA A 222 22.90 1.06 -12.82
CA ALA A 222 21.62 1.38 -12.19
C ALA A 222 20.61 0.21 -12.11
N ALA A 223 21.03 -1.02 -12.43
CA ALA A 223 20.16 -2.20 -12.50
C ALA A 223 19.49 -2.63 -11.18
N GLN A 224 19.78 -1.98 -10.05
CA GLN A 224 19.20 -2.32 -8.73
C GLN A 224 17.90 -1.56 -8.40
N SER A 225 17.62 -0.44 -9.06
CA SER A 225 16.31 0.23 -9.04
C SER A 225 15.75 0.16 -10.44
N GLY A 226 15.04 -0.95 -10.73
CA GLY A 226 14.61 -1.30 -12.09
C GLY A 226 13.91 -0.14 -12.81
N PRO A 227 14.17 0.08 -14.11
CA PRO A 227 13.46 1.08 -14.89
C PRO A 227 11.96 0.68 -15.03
N HIS A 228 11.07 1.65 -15.25
CA HIS A 228 9.63 1.47 -15.58
C HIS A 228 8.62 1.26 -14.43
N LYS A 229 8.74 1.97 -13.29
CA LYS A 229 7.77 1.86 -12.19
C LYS A 229 6.84 3.07 -12.08
N LEU A 230 5.54 2.84 -11.91
CA LEU A 230 4.53 3.86 -11.60
C LEU A 230 3.39 3.21 -10.83
N LEU A 231 3.14 3.66 -9.59
CA LEU A 231 2.01 3.18 -8.81
C LEU A 231 1.13 4.35 -8.36
N LEU A 232 0.03 4.62 -9.06
CA LEU A 232 -0.90 5.69 -8.70
C LEU A 232 -2.03 5.16 -7.80
N SER A 233 -1.98 5.45 -6.51
CA SER A 233 -2.97 5.00 -5.52
C SER A 233 -4.05 6.04 -5.26
N MET A 234 -5.31 5.61 -5.24
CA MET A 234 -6.44 6.44 -4.87
C MET A 234 -7.61 5.64 -4.29
N PHE A 235 -8.49 6.35 -3.57
CA PHE A 235 -9.75 5.81 -3.04
C PHE A 235 -10.91 6.51 -3.76
N PRO A 236 -11.58 5.86 -4.72
CA PRO A 236 -12.70 6.48 -5.43
C PRO A 236 -13.86 6.93 -4.52
N GLU A 237 -13.99 6.36 -3.32
CA GLU A 237 -14.90 6.83 -2.27
C GLU A 237 -14.65 8.30 -1.85
N GLY A 238 -13.40 8.76 -1.89
CA GLY A 238 -12.98 10.13 -1.56
C GLY A 238 -13.13 10.50 -0.07
N THR A 239 -13.56 9.57 0.78
CA THR A 239 -13.70 9.68 2.23
C THR A 239 -13.79 8.30 2.86
N LEU A 240 -13.56 8.23 4.18
CA LEU A 240 -13.80 7.02 4.99
C LEU A 240 -15.29 6.75 5.18
N VAL A 241 -15.64 5.49 5.39
CA VAL A 241 -16.94 5.09 5.97
C VAL A 241 -17.01 5.58 7.42
N SER A 242 -18.01 6.41 7.73
CA SER A 242 -18.23 6.97 9.05
C SER A 242 -19.67 7.45 9.20
N GLU A 243 -20.12 7.64 10.43
CA GLU A 243 -21.43 8.25 10.73
C GLU A 243 -21.64 9.59 10.01
N ASN A 244 -20.57 10.35 9.77
CA ASN A 244 -20.63 11.65 9.08
C ASN A 244 -20.70 11.53 7.55
N SER A 245 -20.09 10.51 6.96
CA SER A 245 -20.05 10.32 5.50
C SER A 245 -21.22 9.51 4.97
N ARG A 246 -21.80 8.60 5.77
CA ARG A 246 -22.93 7.75 5.39
C ARG A 246 -24.16 8.53 4.91
N PRO A 247 -24.64 9.58 5.59
CA PRO A 247 -25.80 10.35 5.11
C PRO A 247 -25.54 11.03 3.76
N GLY A 248 -24.32 11.53 3.54
CA GLY A 248 -23.92 12.14 2.27
C GLY A 248 -23.83 11.13 1.13
N SER A 249 -23.31 9.94 1.42
CA SER A 249 -23.28 8.80 0.50
C SER A 249 -24.70 8.41 0.07
N LYS A 250 -25.60 8.20 1.04
CA LYS A 250 -26.99 7.83 0.78
C LYS A 250 -27.71 8.86 -0.09
N LYS A 251 -27.60 10.16 0.24
CA LYS A 251 -28.20 11.24 -0.57
C LYS A 251 -27.71 11.21 -2.02
N TYR A 252 -26.43 10.88 -2.23
CA TYR A 252 -25.90 10.74 -3.58
C TYR A 252 -26.42 9.48 -4.28
N ALA A 253 -26.48 8.34 -3.58
CA ALA A 253 -27.04 7.09 -4.09
C ALA A 253 -28.48 7.29 -4.59
N ASP A 254 -29.32 7.92 -3.75
CA ASP A 254 -30.71 8.25 -4.04
C ASP A 254 -30.81 9.19 -5.28
N LYS A 255 -29.90 10.17 -5.40
CA LYS A 255 -29.84 11.10 -6.55
C LYS A 255 -29.54 10.39 -7.87
N ILE A 256 -28.66 9.38 -7.87
CA ILE A 256 -28.30 8.63 -9.07
C ILE A 256 -29.16 7.38 -9.29
N GLY A 257 -30.21 7.20 -8.48
CA GLY A 257 -31.13 6.06 -8.58
C GLY A 257 -30.48 4.71 -8.26
N GLN A 258 -29.44 4.69 -7.42
CA GLN A 258 -28.74 3.47 -7.03
C GLN A 258 -29.03 3.12 -5.57
N PRO A 259 -29.24 1.83 -5.24
CA PRO A 259 -29.19 1.34 -3.87
C PRO A 259 -27.90 1.77 -3.16
N ASP A 260 -28.01 2.18 -1.89
CA ASP A 260 -26.85 2.47 -1.05
C ASP A 260 -26.07 1.17 -0.76
N PHE A 261 -24.76 1.30 -0.55
CA PHE A 261 -23.89 0.16 -0.20
C PHE A 261 -23.98 -0.13 1.29
N HIS A 262 -23.84 -1.39 1.71
CA HIS A 262 -23.95 -1.76 3.12
C HIS A 262 -22.68 -1.41 3.90
N ASN A 263 -21.52 -1.77 3.37
CA ASN A 263 -20.22 -1.71 4.07
C ASN A 263 -19.31 -0.57 3.57
N MET A 264 -19.69 0.14 2.51
CA MET A 264 -18.89 1.20 1.87
C MET A 264 -19.71 2.45 1.59
N VAL A 265 -19.04 3.54 1.15
CA VAL A 265 -19.72 4.69 0.56
C VAL A 265 -19.68 4.62 -0.98
N VAL A 266 -20.59 5.34 -1.64
CA VAL A 266 -20.68 5.36 -3.11
C VAL A 266 -19.40 5.98 -3.72
N PRO A 267 -18.75 5.32 -4.69
CA PRO A 267 -17.55 5.83 -5.34
C PRO A 267 -17.83 7.00 -6.29
N ARG A 268 -16.79 7.76 -6.61
CA ARG A 268 -16.80 8.87 -7.59
C ARG A 268 -15.99 8.48 -8.82
N SER A 269 -16.61 8.59 -9.99
CA SER A 269 -16.03 8.14 -11.27
C SER A 269 -15.06 9.13 -11.91
N THR A 270 -15.34 10.44 -11.83
CA THR A 270 -14.67 11.47 -12.64
C THR A 270 -13.14 11.44 -12.56
N GLY A 271 -12.58 11.45 -11.34
CA GLY A 271 -11.13 11.49 -11.14
C GLY A 271 -10.45 10.21 -11.60
N LEU A 272 -11.04 9.06 -11.30
CA LEU A 272 -10.50 7.76 -11.72
C LEU A 272 -10.53 7.61 -13.25
N LEU A 273 -11.67 7.91 -13.89
CA LEU A 273 -11.83 7.86 -15.35
C LEU A 273 -10.78 8.75 -16.03
N TYR A 274 -10.59 9.97 -15.54
CA TYR A 274 -9.61 10.90 -16.10
C TYR A 274 -8.17 10.38 -15.98
N CYS A 275 -7.79 9.87 -14.81
CA CYS A 275 -6.46 9.29 -14.59
C CYS A 275 -6.24 8.07 -15.50
N LEU A 276 -7.20 7.16 -15.58
CA LEU A 276 -7.09 5.96 -16.42
C LEU A 276 -6.97 6.32 -17.90
N ARG A 277 -7.81 7.21 -18.43
CA ARG A 277 -7.74 7.65 -19.83
C ARG A 277 -6.39 8.30 -20.17
N THR A 278 -5.88 9.14 -19.27
CA THR A 278 -4.63 9.88 -19.45
C THR A 278 -3.40 8.98 -19.36
N LEU A 279 -3.40 8.02 -18.44
CA LEU A 279 -2.27 7.10 -18.30
C LEU A 279 -2.29 6.02 -19.38
N ALA A 280 -3.47 5.48 -19.73
CA ALA A 280 -3.60 4.41 -20.71
C ALA A 280 -3.31 4.86 -22.15
N SER A 281 -3.44 6.16 -22.46
CA SER A 281 -3.01 6.69 -23.76
C SER A 281 -1.49 6.70 -23.94
N GLU A 282 -0.74 6.67 -22.83
CA GLU A 282 0.72 6.83 -22.85
C GLU A 282 1.49 5.58 -22.39
N ILE A 283 0.83 4.68 -21.64
CA ILE A 283 1.45 3.52 -20.99
C ILE A 283 0.72 2.26 -21.46
N ALA A 284 1.31 1.56 -22.44
CA ALA A 284 0.66 0.44 -23.14
C ALA A 284 0.40 -0.80 -22.26
N ASP A 285 1.19 -1.02 -21.22
CA ASP A 285 1.09 -2.15 -20.30
C ASP A 285 0.38 -1.81 -18.97
N LEU A 286 -0.26 -0.62 -18.88
CA LEU A 286 -0.92 -0.15 -17.68
C LEU A 286 -1.94 -1.17 -17.14
N LYS A 287 -1.92 -1.38 -15.83
CA LYS A 287 -2.86 -2.27 -15.12
C LYS A 287 -3.71 -1.51 -14.11
N LEU A 288 -4.87 -2.08 -13.80
CA LEU A 288 -5.67 -1.71 -12.64
C LEU A 288 -5.41 -2.75 -11.57
N ILE A 289 -4.98 -2.32 -10.39
CA ILE A 289 -4.92 -3.15 -9.20
C ILE A 289 -6.09 -2.74 -8.32
N ASP A 290 -7.07 -3.63 -8.22
CA ASP A 290 -8.30 -3.42 -7.48
C ASP A 290 -8.23 -4.17 -6.13
N LEU A 291 -8.13 -3.43 -5.03
CA LEU A 291 -7.93 -3.96 -3.68
C LEU A 291 -9.21 -3.90 -2.85
N THR A 292 -9.61 -5.02 -2.25
CA THR A 292 -10.60 -5.03 -1.17
C THR A 292 -9.90 -5.34 0.14
N ILE A 293 -9.98 -4.43 1.10
CA ILE A 293 -9.30 -4.52 2.39
C ILE A 293 -10.33 -4.72 3.51
N GLY A 294 -10.10 -5.74 4.33
CA GLY A 294 -10.96 -6.13 5.45
C GLY A 294 -10.17 -6.23 6.76
N PHE A 295 -10.81 -5.82 7.86
CA PHE A 295 -10.19 -5.77 9.19
C PHE A 295 -10.97 -6.63 10.19
N PRO A 296 -10.35 -7.69 10.76
CA PRO A 296 -11.02 -8.56 11.72
C PRO A 296 -11.49 -7.80 12.97
N GLY A 297 -12.73 -8.05 13.37
CA GLY A 297 -13.38 -7.46 14.54
C GLY A 297 -14.08 -6.12 14.28
N VAL A 298 -13.98 -5.53 13.08
CA VAL A 298 -14.87 -4.43 12.68
C VAL A 298 -16.23 -5.04 12.32
N PRO A 299 -17.34 -4.54 12.87
CA PRO A 299 -18.66 -5.08 12.55
C PRO A 299 -19.12 -4.66 11.13
N PRO A 300 -20.03 -5.43 10.50
CA PRO A 300 -20.72 -5.01 9.26
C PRO A 300 -21.34 -3.62 9.40
N ALA A 301 -21.30 -2.84 8.32
CA ALA A 301 -21.71 -1.42 8.30
C ALA A 301 -21.06 -0.54 9.40
N GLY A 302 -19.99 -1.03 10.04
CA GLY A 302 -19.29 -0.37 11.13
C GLY A 302 -18.36 0.74 10.66
N THR A 303 -18.02 1.63 11.59
CA THR A 303 -16.96 2.64 11.36
C THR A 303 -15.64 2.07 11.84
N GLY A 304 -14.85 1.45 10.94
CA GLY A 304 -13.55 0.86 11.29
C GLY A 304 -12.61 1.84 11.99
N GLN A 305 -12.68 3.13 11.63
CA GLN A 305 -11.88 4.21 12.24
C GLN A 305 -12.15 4.42 13.75
N LYS A 306 -13.27 3.93 14.29
CA LYS A 306 -13.52 3.96 15.75
C LYS A 306 -12.70 2.90 16.50
N HIS A 307 -12.28 1.84 15.81
CA HIS A 307 -11.60 0.69 16.39
C HIS A 307 -10.09 0.74 16.13
N TYR A 308 -9.70 1.01 14.89
CA TYR A 308 -8.30 1.08 14.47
C TYR A 308 -7.92 2.51 14.11
N THR A 309 -7.52 3.26 15.13
CA THR A 309 -6.93 4.59 14.99
C THR A 309 -5.40 4.48 14.96
N LEU A 310 -4.70 5.52 14.50
CA LEU A 310 -3.24 5.57 14.61
C LEU A 310 -2.77 5.41 16.06
N ARG A 311 -3.51 5.99 17.01
CA ARG A 311 -3.24 5.85 18.44
C ARG A 311 -3.46 4.42 18.91
N SER A 312 -4.61 3.82 18.61
CA SER A 312 -4.93 2.48 19.12
C SER A 312 -3.95 1.43 18.57
N VAL A 313 -3.60 1.54 17.28
CA VAL A 313 -2.68 0.61 16.61
C VAL A 313 -1.25 0.72 17.14
N TYR A 314 -0.69 1.93 17.22
CA TYR A 314 0.75 2.12 17.48
C TYR A 314 1.09 2.55 18.92
N MET A 315 0.12 3.08 19.67
CA MET A 315 0.34 3.59 21.03
C MET A 315 -0.32 2.70 22.07
N ASP A 316 -1.58 2.31 21.85
CA ASP A 316 -2.33 1.49 22.80
C ASP A 316 -2.10 -0.02 22.59
N GLY A 317 -1.32 -0.41 21.58
CA GLY A 317 -0.93 -1.81 21.33
C GLY A 317 -2.08 -2.70 20.84
N VAL A 318 -3.09 -2.10 20.20
CA VAL A 318 -4.26 -2.77 19.63
C VAL A 318 -4.23 -2.70 18.08
N PRO A 319 -3.22 -3.32 17.43
CA PRO A 319 -3.23 -3.45 15.98
C PRO A 319 -4.30 -4.47 15.53
N PRO A 320 -4.80 -4.36 14.29
CA PRO A 320 -5.53 -5.45 13.68
C PRO A 320 -4.61 -6.68 13.62
N PRO A 321 -5.01 -7.86 14.12
CA PRO A 321 -4.12 -9.03 14.17
C PRO A 321 -3.66 -9.46 12.78
N GLN A 322 -4.57 -9.37 11.81
CA GLN A 322 -4.33 -9.54 10.40
C GLN A 322 -5.03 -8.43 9.63
N VAL A 323 -4.50 -8.07 8.47
CA VAL A 323 -5.17 -7.21 7.50
C VAL A 323 -5.39 -8.04 6.24
N HIS A 324 -6.65 -8.29 5.91
CA HIS A 324 -6.98 -9.09 4.73
C HIS A 324 -6.98 -8.19 3.50
N VAL A 325 -6.30 -8.62 2.44
CA VAL A 325 -6.22 -7.90 1.18
C VAL A 325 -6.60 -8.86 0.05
N HIS A 326 -7.68 -8.56 -0.64
CA HIS A 326 -8.09 -9.28 -1.83
C HIS A 326 -7.73 -8.46 -3.07
N ILE A 327 -6.97 -9.05 -3.98
CA ILE A 327 -6.42 -8.37 -5.16
C ILE A 327 -7.05 -8.91 -6.43
N VAL A 328 -7.61 -8.01 -7.24
CA VAL A 328 -7.99 -8.28 -8.62
C VAL A 328 -7.14 -7.42 -9.55
N ILE A 329 -6.56 -8.02 -10.58
CA ILE A 329 -5.67 -7.31 -11.53
C ILE A 329 -6.32 -7.32 -12.91
N SER A 330 -6.79 -6.15 -13.34
CA SER A 330 -7.41 -5.98 -14.66
C SER A 330 -6.44 -5.34 -15.64
N ARG A 331 -6.47 -5.77 -16.90
CA ARG A 331 -5.69 -5.12 -17.97
C ARG A 331 -6.41 -3.84 -18.40
N ILE A 332 -5.64 -2.74 -18.47
CA ILE A 332 -6.09 -1.47 -19.02
C ILE A 332 -5.29 -1.25 -20.31
N SER A 333 -5.73 -1.86 -21.42
CA SER A 333 -5.09 -1.61 -22.72
C SER A 333 -6.03 -0.90 -23.68
N SER A 334 -5.47 -0.07 -24.55
CA SER A 334 -6.15 0.64 -25.63
C SER A 334 -6.84 -0.27 -26.66
N PHE A 335 -6.60 -1.59 -26.60
CA PHE A 335 -7.02 -2.57 -27.62
C PHE A 335 -8.09 -3.57 -27.13
N ILE A 336 -8.46 -3.58 -25.84
CA ILE A 336 -9.45 -4.52 -25.26
C ILE A 336 -10.62 -3.74 -24.65
N ALA A 337 -11.14 -2.75 -25.38
CA ALA A 337 -12.28 -1.94 -24.95
C ALA A 337 -13.64 -2.70 -24.98
N ASN A 338 -13.64 -3.97 -25.41
CA ASN A 338 -14.85 -4.79 -25.58
C ASN A 338 -14.89 -6.04 -24.68
N GLY A 339 -13.94 -6.20 -23.75
CA GLY A 339 -14.06 -7.22 -22.70
C GLY A 339 -15.07 -6.77 -21.65
N THR A 340 -15.90 -7.68 -21.15
CA THR A 340 -16.95 -7.40 -20.13
C THR A 340 -16.41 -6.86 -18.81
N ASP A 341 -15.11 -6.96 -18.57
CA ASP A 341 -14.50 -6.80 -17.25
C ASP A 341 -13.37 -5.75 -17.18
N SER A 342 -12.98 -5.15 -18.30
CA SER A 342 -12.08 -3.99 -18.32
C SER A 342 -12.86 -2.68 -18.11
N PRO A 343 -12.26 -1.65 -17.49
CA PRO A 343 -12.91 -0.34 -17.38
C PRO A 343 -13.23 0.22 -18.77
N PRO A 344 -14.48 0.63 -19.05
CA PRO A 344 -14.84 1.20 -20.35
C PRO A 344 -14.32 2.64 -20.44
N LEU A 345 -13.13 2.79 -21.02
CA LEU A 345 -12.45 4.08 -21.09
C LEU A 345 -12.90 4.95 -22.27
N GLY A 346 -13.61 4.38 -23.24
CA GLY A 346 -14.02 5.08 -24.47
C GLY A 346 -12.83 5.45 -25.37
N LYS A 347 -12.97 6.52 -26.16
CA LYS A 347 -11.90 7.03 -27.03
C LYS A 347 -10.81 7.69 -26.20
N LEU A 348 -9.62 7.10 -26.19
CA LEU A 348 -8.47 7.64 -25.48
C LEU A 348 -7.90 8.89 -26.18
N PRO A 349 -7.35 9.84 -25.40
CA PRO A 349 -6.61 10.97 -25.97
C PRO A 349 -5.34 10.47 -26.68
N LYS A 350 -4.81 11.26 -27.62
CA LYS A 350 -3.57 10.90 -28.36
C LYS A 350 -2.33 10.96 -27.48
N SER A 351 -2.34 11.83 -26.47
CA SER A 351 -1.29 12.00 -25.48
C SER A 351 -1.88 12.50 -24.16
N ALA A 352 -1.12 12.41 -23.07
CA ALA A 352 -1.52 12.98 -21.78
C ALA A 352 -1.67 14.51 -21.83
N ARG A 353 -0.96 15.18 -22.76
CA ARG A 353 -1.08 16.62 -22.98
C ARG A 353 -2.40 17.01 -23.66
N ASP A 354 -2.99 16.08 -24.41
CA ASP A 354 -4.28 16.26 -25.11
C ASP A 354 -5.48 15.84 -24.24
N SER A 355 -5.24 15.24 -23.07
CA SER A 355 -6.31 14.79 -22.15
C SER A 355 -7.28 15.90 -21.74
N PRO A 356 -6.85 17.16 -21.46
CA PRO A 356 -7.78 18.24 -21.17
C PRO A 356 -8.73 18.59 -22.33
N GLN A 357 -8.32 18.34 -23.58
CA GLN A 357 -9.05 18.69 -24.80
C GLN A 357 -9.98 17.56 -25.26
N LEU A 358 -9.72 16.31 -24.88
CA LEU A 358 -10.58 15.16 -25.17
C LEU A 358 -11.22 14.61 -23.89
N LEU A 359 -12.14 15.41 -23.33
CA LEU A 359 -13.01 14.96 -22.24
C LEU A 359 -13.93 13.83 -22.72
N PRO A 360 -14.25 12.86 -21.85
CA PRO A 360 -15.18 11.79 -22.20
C PRO A 360 -16.56 12.34 -22.53
N THR A 361 -17.25 11.71 -23.49
CA THR A 361 -18.68 12.02 -23.76
C THR A 361 -19.53 11.63 -22.55
N ASP A 362 -20.77 12.13 -22.47
CA ASP A 362 -21.66 11.77 -21.35
C ASP A 362 -22.01 10.27 -21.36
N GLU A 363 -22.09 9.65 -22.53
CA GLU A 363 -22.24 8.19 -22.71
C GLU A 363 -21.03 7.43 -22.15
N GLU A 364 -19.81 7.88 -22.45
CA GLU A 364 -18.58 7.27 -21.93
C GLU A 364 -18.48 7.42 -20.40
N LYS A 365 -18.87 8.59 -19.85
CA LYS A 365 -18.95 8.81 -18.40
C LYS A 365 -19.95 7.86 -17.75
N GLN A 366 -21.14 7.71 -18.33
CA GLN A 366 -22.20 6.86 -17.79
C GLN A 366 -21.82 5.37 -17.85
N ALA A 367 -21.19 4.92 -18.94
CA ALA A 367 -20.67 3.57 -19.07
C ALA A 367 -19.62 3.27 -17.98
N PHE A 368 -18.69 4.20 -17.76
CA PHE A 368 -17.67 4.06 -16.72
C PHE A 368 -18.24 4.12 -15.30
N GLU A 369 -19.19 5.03 -15.03
CA GLU A 369 -19.86 5.10 -13.73
C GLU A 369 -20.62 3.80 -13.43
N THR A 370 -21.32 3.24 -14.42
CA THR A 370 -22.02 1.95 -14.29
C THR A 370 -21.05 0.81 -13.99
N TRP A 371 -19.93 0.75 -14.72
CA TRP A 371 -18.86 -0.23 -14.45
C TRP A 371 -18.32 -0.07 -13.03
N LEU A 372 -18.03 1.16 -12.60
CA LEU A 372 -17.45 1.44 -11.28
C LEU A 372 -18.42 1.05 -10.15
N LEU A 373 -19.71 1.36 -10.30
CA LEU A 373 -20.75 0.97 -9.36
C LEU A 373 -20.87 -0.55 -9.26
N ASN A 374 -20.82 -1.28 -10.38
CA ASN A 374 -20.83 -2.74 -10.38
C ASN A 374 -19.58 -3.33 -9.73
N ARG A 375 -18.40 -2.72 -9.92
CA ARG A 375 -17.18 -3.10 -9.19
C ARG A 375 -17.33 -2.87 -7.70
N TRP A 376 -17.92 -1.74 -7.28
CA TRP A 376 -18.19 -1.47 -5.86
C TRP A 376 -19.22 -2.45 -5.28
N ARG A 377 -20.22 -2.91 -6.03
CA ARG A 377 -21.15 -3.96 -5.58
C ARG A 377 -20.40 -5.27 -5.28
N LYS A 378 -19.55 -5.72 -6.22
CA LYS A 378 -18.69 -6.90 -6.01
C LYS A 378 -17.82 -6.76 -4.76
N LYS A 379 -17.30 -5.55 -4.47
CA LYS A 379 -16.54 -5.27 -3.24
C LYS A 379 -17.39 -5.33 -1.98
N ASP A 380 -18.61 -4.81 -2.03
CA ASP A 380 -19.53 -4.77 -0.89
C ASP A 380 -19.96 -6.19 -0.51
N ASP A 381 -20.32 -7.00 -1.51
CA ASP A 381 -20.59 -8.44 -1.36
C ASP A 381 -19.37 -9.18 -0.80
N LYS A 382 -18.16 -8.79 -1.21
CA LYS A 382 -16.92 -9.38 -0.71
C LYS A 382 -16.65 -9.03 0.75
N LEU A 383 -16.98 -7.81 1.17
CA LEU A 383 -16.91 -7.40 2.58
C LEU A 383 -17.99 -8.12 3.41
N GLU A 384 -19.19 -8.29 2.87
CA GLU A 384 -20.25 -9.08 3.51
C GLU A 384 -19.78 -10.52 3.75
N GLN A 385 -19.17 -11.14 2.73
CA GLN A 385 -18.53 -12.45 2.87
C GLN A 385 -17.45 -12.43 3.95
N PHE A 386 -16.58 -11.42 3.97
CA PHE A 386 -15.53 -11.30 4.97
C PHE A 386 -16.07 -11.23 6.39
N TYR A 387 -17.11 -10.44 6.64
CA TYR A 387 -17.70 -10.33 7.97
C TYR A 387 -18.41 -11.62 8.41
N LYS A 388 -18.95 -12.39 7.47
CA LYS A 388 -19.57 -13.68 7.72
C LYS A 388 -18.54 -14.79 7.99
N ASP A 389 -17.53 -14.88 7.12
CA ASP A 389 -16.60 -16.01 7.07
C ASP A 389 -15.31 -15.75 7.87
N GLY A 390 -15.04 -14.49 8.23
CA GLY A 390 -13.82 -14.05 8.93
C GLY A 390 -12.61 -13.79 8.02
N ASP A 391 -12.72 -14.09 6.72
CA ASP A 391 -11.66 -13.89 5.73
C ASP A 391 -12.23 -13.72 4.30
N PHE A 392 -11.35 -13.43 3.33
CA PHE A 392 -11.73 -13.32 1.92
C PHE A 392 -11.64 -14.63 1.14
N VAL A 393 -11.40 -15.78 1.77
CA VAL A 393 -11.19 -17.10 1.15
C VAL A 393 -12.22 -18.15 1.56
N GLY A 394 -13.36 -17.72 2.09
CA GLY A 394 -14.49 -18.58 2.46
C GLY A 394 -14.32 -19.28 3.81
N GLY A 395 -13.63 -18.64 4.75
CA GLY A 395 -13.37 -19.16 6.09
C GLY A 395 -12.16 -20.10 6.17
N ALA A 396 -11.49 -20.36 5.05
CA ALA A 396 -10.34 -21.28 5.01
C ALA A 396 -9.16 -20.78 5.86
N PHE A 397 -8.90 -19.47 5.87
CA PHE A 397 -7.88 -18.89 6.74
C PHE A 397 -8.36 -18.91 8.19
N ALA A 398 -9.61 -18.51 8.46
CA ALA A 398 -10.15 -18.50 9.82
C ALA A 398 -10.12 -19.90 10.47
N GLN A 399 -10.39 -20.96 9.70
CA GLN A 399 -10.27 -22.36 10.15
C GLN A 399 -8.82 -22.73 10.46
N THR A 400 -7.88 -22.36 9.59
CA THR A 400 -6.42 -22.59 9.80
C THR A 400 -5.92 -21.85 11.05
N GLU A 401 -6.41 -20.63 11.27
CA GLU A 401 -6.10 -19.84 12.46
C GLU A 401 -6.67 -20.49 13.73
N ALA A 402 -7.93 -20.94 13.69
CA ALA A 402 -8.58 -21.64 14.80
C ALA A 402 -7.90 -22.98 15.14
N ALA A 403 -7.36 -23.68 14.14
CA ALA A 403 -6.58 -24.90 14.33
C ALA A 403 -5.19 -24.64 14.96
N GLY A 404 -4.76 -23.38 15.08
CA GLY A 404 -3.45 -23.01 15.61
C GLY A 404 -2.30 -23.20 14.62
N GLU A 405 -2.62 -23.47 13.35
CA GLU A 405 -1.64 -23.66 12.26
C GLU A 405 -1.12 -22.32 11.72
N TYR A 406 -1.81 -21.23 12.02
CA TYR A 406 -1.36 -19.88 11.73
C TYR A 406 -0.22 -19.44 12.66
N ARG A 407 0.97 -19.22 12.10
CA ARG A 407 2.11 -18.66 12.84
C ARG A 407 1.91 -17.16 13.08
N ARG A 408 1.52 -16.81 14.31
CA ARG A 408 1.46 -15.41 14.77
C ARG A 408 2.83 -14.74 14.58
N PRO A 409 2.89 -13.47 14.13
CA PRO A 409 4.10 -12.68 14.21
C PRO A 409 4.62 -12.70 15.64
N GLN A 410 5.83 -13.22 15.87
CA GLN A 410 6.42 -13.14 17.21
C GLN A 410 6.72 -11.67 17.50
N VAL A 411 6.13 -11.14 18.57
CA VAL A 411 6.51 -9.84 19.11
C VAL A 411 7.98 -9.95 19.53
N VAL A 412 8.88 -9.30 18.80
CA VAL A 412 10.27 -9.13 19.24
C VAL A 412 10.23 -8.23 20.48
N ARG A 413 10.06 -8.84 21.65
CA ARG A 413 10.17 -8.14 22.93
C ARG A 413 11.62 -7.71 23.09
N LEU A 414 11.88 -6.42 22.93
CA LEU A 414 13.17 -5.78 23.26
C LEU A 414 13.62 -6.02 24.71
N GLU A 415 12.75 -6.53 25.59
CA GLU A 415 13.03 -6.80 27.00
C GLU A 415 13.29 -8.28 27.34
N SER A 416 13.19 -9.22 26.39
CA SER A 416 13.35 -10.64 26.68
C SER A 416 14.55 -11.29 25.99
N ALA A 417 15.73 -10.78 26.29
CA ALA A 417 16.93 -11.61 26.34
C ALA A 417 17.57 -11.54 27.73
N PRO A 418 17.02 -12.23 28.76
CA PRO A 418 17.74 -12.40 30.02
C PRO A 418 18.84 -13.47 29.93
N ASN A 419 18.92 -14.25 28.85
CA ASN A 419 19.97 -15.25 28.65
C ASN A 419 20.20 -15.45 27.16
N GLY A 420 21.44 -15.27 26.69
CA GLY A 420 21.86 -15.29 25.28
C GLY A 420 21.68 -16.62 24.55
N LYS A 421 20.45 -17.14 24.45
CA LYS A 421 20.10 -18.20 23.53
C LYS A 421 19.44 -17.57 22.30
N ALA A 422 20.00 -17.88 21.14
CA ALA A 422 19.47 -17.48 19.84
C ALA A 422 17.99 -17.88 19.70
N PRO A 423 17.17 -17.11 18.95
CA PRO A 423 15.80 -17.50 18.65
C PRO A 423 15.78 -18.91 18.06
N ALA A 424 14.81 -19.72 18.50
CA ALA A 424 14.69 -21.11 18.09
C ALA A 424 14.68 -21.24 16.56
N LYS A 425 15.53 -22.13 16.04
CA LYS A 425 15.57 -22.46 14.61
C LYS A 425 14.17 -22.88 14.17
N VAL A 426 13.77 -22.36 13.01
CA VAL A 426 12.57 -22.80 12.27
C VAL A 426 12.63 -24.33 12.14
N SER A 427 11.65 -25.01 12.72
CA SER A 427 11.47 -26.46 12.58
C SER A 427 11.36 -26.82 11.08
N LYS A 428 12.02 -27.91 10.68
CA LYS A 428 12.06 -28.43 9.31
C LYS A 428 10.80 -29.21 8.90
N ASP A 429 9.81 -29.34 9.78
CA ASP A 429 8.69 -30.27 9.59
C ASP A 429 7.39 -29.65 9.01
N ASP A 430 7.41 -28.39 8.54
CA ASP A 430 6.21 -27.71 8.01
C ASP A 430 5.98 -27.94 6.50
N THR A 431 6.40 -29.08 5.94
CA THR A 431 6.16 -29.43 4.52
C THR A 431 4.99 -30.38 4.29
N ALA A 432 4.18 -30.71 5.30
CA ALA A 432 3.07 -31.64 5.12
C ALA A 432 1.78 -31.16 5.80
N GLY A 433 0.86 -30.65 4.98
CA GLY A 433 -0.53 -30.36 5.41
C GLY A 433 -1.36 -29.71 4.31
N GLY A 434 -2.03 -30.53 3.49
CA GLY A 434 -3.11 -30.08 2.59
C GLY A 434 -2.79 -30.18 1.10
N SER A 435 -3.34 -31.22 0.44
CA SER A 435 -3.33 -31.46 -1.01
C SER A 435 -4.20 -30.48 -1.82
N GLY A 436 -4.36 -29.23 -1.38
CA GLY A 436 -5.04 -28.17 -2.10
C GLY A 436 -4.15 -26.92 -2.16
N SER A 437 -4.04 -26.27 -3.31
CA SER A 437 -3.32 -24.99 -3.41
C SER A 437 -3.91 -23.99 -2.40
N MET A 438 -3.10 -23.51 -1.46
CA MET A 438 -3.47 -22.45 -0.52
C MET A 438 -4.07 -21.26 -1.29
N LYS A 439 -5.21 -20.73 -0.83
CA LYS A 439 -5.91 -19.61 -1.49
C LYS A 439 -5.37 -18.22 -1.10
N TRP A 440 -4.41 -18.17 -0.18
CA TRP A 440 -3.78 -16.94 0.30
C TRP A 440 -2.28 -17.12 0.52
N VAL A 441 -1.59 -15.99 0.67
CA VAL A 441 -0.21 -15.90 1.14
C VAL A 441 -0.13 -14.90 2.29
N GLU A 442 0.84 -15.11 3.15
CA GLU A 442 1.05 -14.32 4.36
C GLU A 442 2.27 -13.42 4.20
N LEU A 443 2.08 -12.10 4.36
CA LEU A 443 3.15 -11.10 4.34
C LEU A 443 3.26 -10.44 5.72
N PRO A 444 4.19 -10.87 6.58
CA PRO A 444 4.38 -10.21 7.87
C PRO A 444 4.81 -8.75 7.66
N MET A 445 4.25 -7.79 8.38
CA MET A 445 4.62 -6.38 8.20
C MET A 445 5.95 -6.06 8.89
N GLU A 446 7.04 -6.50 8.26
CA GLU A 446 8.40 -6.41 8.78
C GLU A 446 9.43 -6.17 7.67
N LEU A 447 10.62 -5.71 8.06
CA LEU A 447 11.75 -5.55 7.15
C LEU A 447 12.24 -6.91 6.62
N GLN A 448 12.71 -6.94 5.37
CA GLN A 448 13.31 -8.14 4.79
C GLN A 448 14.72 -8.40 5.34
N SER A 449 15.42 -7.34 5.79
CA SER A 449 16.76 -7.45 6.37
C SER A 449 17.01 -6.41 7.46
N PRO A 450 17.71 -6.74 8.56
CA PRO A 450 18.14 -5.76 9.56
C PRO A 450 18.97 -4.62 8.99
N LEU A 451 19.67 -4.83 7.87
CA LEU A 451 20.45 -3.79 7.19
C LEU A 451 19.56 -2.65 6.66
N GLU A 452 18.26 -2.90 6.47
CA GLU A 452 17.32 -1.87 6.01
C GLU A 452 17.02 -0.81 7.08
N ILE A 453 17.36 -1.05 8.34
CA ILE A 453 17.25 -0.04 9.41
C ILE A 453 18.09 1.20 9.07
N GLY A 454 19.29 1.00 8.51
CA GLY A 454 20.13 2.11 8.04
C GLY A 454 19.41 2.95 6.97
N HIS A 455 18.69 2.29 6.06
CA HIS A 455 17.92 2.96 5.02
C HIS A 455 16.70 3.72 5.56
N VAL A 456 16.02 3.21 6.59
CA VAL A 456 14.91 3.91 7.27
C VAL A 456 15.35 5.30 7.72
N PHE A 457 16.53 5.39 8.34
CA PHE A 457 17.09 6.67 8.80
C PHE A 457 17.95 7.37 7.74
N CYS A 458 17.88 6.95 6.47
CA CYS A 458 18.70 7.49 5.39
C CYS A 458 20.20 7.59 5.76
N TRP A 459 20.70 6.59 6.51
CA TRP A 459 22.05 6.53 7.09
C TRP A 459 22.45 7.78 7.89
N PHE A 460 21.47 8.46 8.48
CA PHE A 460 21.63 9.74 9.18
C PHE A 460 22.32 10.81 8.31
N ALA A 461 22.19 10.73 6.99
CA ALA A 461 22.86 11.62 6.04
C ALA A 461 22.70 13.12 6.37
N PRO A 462 21.52 13.62 6.82
CA PRO A 462 21.39 15.01 7.25
C PRO A 462 22.29 15.38 8.43
N VAL A 463 22.40 14.50 9.43
CA VAL A 463 23.23 14.72 10.62
C VAL A 463 24.70 14.71 10.24
N VAL A 464 25.11 13.75 9.41
CA VAL A 464 26.49 13.63 8.92
C VAL A 464 26.88 14.85 8.08
N ALA A 465 26.00 15.31 7.19
CA ALA A 465 26.26 16.49 6.36
C ALA A 465 26.47 17.76 7.21
N ILE A 466 25.61 17.99 8.21
CA ILE A 466 25.76 19.13 9.14
C ILE A 466 27.07 19.04 9.93
N TYR A 467 27.43 17.85 10.40
CA TYR A 467 28.70 17.63 11.10
C TYR A 467 29.92 17.95 10.22
N LEU A 468 29.93 17.47 8.97
CA LEU A 468 31.01 17.71 8.02
C LEU A 468 31.11 19.20 7.64
N LEU A 469 29.98 19.87 7.40
CA LEU A 469 29.97 21.32 7.11
C LEU A 469 30.57 22.13 8.26
N ARG A 470 30.23 21.79 9.52
CA ARG A 470 30.83 22.43 10.70
C ARG A 470 32.34 22.25 10.77
N LYS A 471 32.85 21.06 10.43
CA LYS A 471 34.30 20.79 10.38
C LYS A 471 34.98 21.61 9.30
N VAL A 472 34.40 21.69 8.10
CA VAL A 472 34.96 22.47 6.99
C VAL A 472 34.99 23.95 7.33
N VAL A 473 33.88 24.52 7.82
CA VAL A 473 33.83 25.93 8.24
C VAL A 473 34.84 26.21 9.36
N GLY A 474 34.95 25.32 10.34
CA GLY A 474 35.91 25.45 11.44
C GLY A 474 37.38 25.43 11.00
N VAL A 475 37.71 24.81 9.86
CA VAL A 475 39.06 24.81 9.26
C VAL A 475 39.36 26.12 8.52
N PHE A 476 38.33 26.84 8.05
CA PHE A 476 38.51 28.13 7.38
C PHE A 476 38.42 29.34 8.32
N THR A 477 37.94 29.15 9.55
CA THR A 477 37.76 30.23 10.55
C THR A 477 38.77 30.20 11.70
N GLY A 478 39.69 29.23 11.73
CA GLY A 478 40.76 29.13 12.73
C GLY A 478 42.08 28.86 12.04
#